data_AF-A0A9Q0YJS7-F1
#
_entry.id   AF-A0A9Q0YJS7-F1
#
_cell.length_a   1.000
_cell.length_b   1.000
_cell.length_c   1.000
_cell.angle_alpha   90.00
_cell.angle_beta   90.00
_cell.angle_gamma   90.00
#
_symmetry.space_group_name_H-M   'P 1'
#
loop_
_entity.id
_entity.type
_entity.pdbx_description
1 polymer ?
#
loop_
_entity_poly.entity_id
_entity_poly.type
_entity_poly.pdbx_seq_one_letter_code
_entity_poly.pdbx_strand_id
1 'polypeptide(L)'
;MCIPGTDVRLKILPNSLPKGVEQARIRMEIIAGRLLRNQPVHSFASNSSVVVELLPNYLQLQRCALLTLPHCLKLKTTSHNVVKVFVSHHSKDSKPCWEEKPQLDYQLDDKGLTLQLDTFCWVKYEIDDEIVEAKKIQVFAARPNISQEDEITKIELGYHPDLPGAGEVNAVILS
;
A
#
# COMPACT_ATOMS: atom_id res chain seq x y z
N MET A 1 -2.43 -2.90 17.79
CA MET A 1 -1.46 -3.77 17.10
C MET A 1 -0.79 -2.97 15.99
N CYS A 2 0.51 -3.17 15.77
CA CYS A 2 1.25 -2.56 14.66
C CYS A 2 2.21 -3.62 14.10
N ILE A 3 2.54 -3.53 12.81
CA ILE A 3 3.61 -4.33 12.22
C ILE A 3 4.90 -3.51 12.33
N PRO A 4 5.91 -3.96 13.11
CA PRO A 4 7.15 -3.21 13.31
C PRO A 4 7.87 -2.88 12.01
N GLY A 5 8.48 -1.70 11.93
CA GLY A 5 9.14 -1.22 10.70
C GLY A 5 8.17 -0.81 9.59
N THR A 6 6.87 -0.79 9.87
CA THR A 6 5.81 -0.31 8.96
C THR A 6 4.90 0.65 9.69
N ASP A 7 4.20 1.50 8.95
CA ASP A 7 3.17 2.39 9.50
C ASP A 7 1.76 1.78 9.50
N VAL A 8 1.64 0.47 9.23
CA VAL A 8 0.39 -0.29 9.29
C VAL A 8 -0.01 -0.55 10.74
N ARG A 9 -1.21 -0.09 11.13
CA ARG A 9 -1.69 -0.13 12.51
C ARG A 9 -3.15 -0.54 12.58
N LEU A 10 -3.49 -1.42 13.53
CA LEU A 10 -4.86 -1.79 13.87
C LEU A 10 -5.14 -1.41 15.33
N LYS A 11 -6.12 -0.56 15.56
CA LYS A 11 -6.64 -0.22 16.89
C LYS A 11 -8.02 -0.85 17.06
N ILE A 12 -8.09 -1.88 17.91
CA ILE A 12 -9.34 -2.49 18.35
C ILE A 12 -9.80 -1.72 19.59
N LEU A 13 -11.03 -1.21 19.58
CA LEU A 13 -11.55 -0.43 20.69
C LEU A 13 -12.00 -1.37 21.83
N PRO A 14 -12.05 -0.87 23.08
CA PRO A 14 -12.62 -1.65 24.19
C PRO A 14 -14.03 -2.12 23.86
N ASN A 15 -14.32 -3.38 24.16
CA ASN A 15 -15.61 -4.04 23.87
C ASN A 15 -15.96 -4.10 22.37
N SER A 16 -14.98 -4.07 21.46
CA SER A 16 -15.20 -4.34 20.03
C SER A 16 -15.37 -5.82 19.72
N LEU A 17 -14.80 -6.73 20.51
CA LEU A 17 -14.87 -8.16 20.23
C LEU A 17 -16.18 -8.77 20.76
N PRO A 18 -16.80 -9.70 20.04
CA PRO A 18 -17.94 -10.44 20.56
C PRO A 18 -17.61 -11.20 21.85
N LYS A 19 -18.60 -11.36 22.73
CA LYS A 19 -18.48 -12.19 23.94
C LYS A 19 -18.09 -13.62 23.55
N GLY A 20 -17.13 -14.20 24.27
CA GLY A 20 -16.60 -15.55 23.98
C GLY A 20 -15.48 -15.59 22.94
N VAL A 21 -15.14 -14.45 22.34
CA VAL A 21 -14.02 -14.30 21.36
C VAL A 21 -12.81 -13.62 22.00
N GLU A 22 -12.83 -13.40 23.32
CA GLU A 22 -11.76 -12.73 24.09
C GLU A 22 -10.40 -13.47 24.01
N GLN A 23 -10.42 -14.77 23.69
CA GLN A 23 -9.22 -15.60 23.47
C GLN A 23 -8.82 -15.72 21.99
N ALA A 24 -9.54 -15.06 21.06
CA ALA A 24 -9.22 -15.18 19.65
C ALA A 24 -7.84 -14.61 19.35
N ARG A 25 -7.00 -15.42 18.70
CA ARG A 25 -5.68 -15.01 18.24
C ARG A 25 -5.81 -14.13 17.01
N ILE A 26 -5.97 -12.83 17.25
CA ILE A 26 -6.03 -11.82 16.20
C ILE A 26 -4.65 -11.71 15.52
N ARG A 27 -4.65 -11.69 14.19
CA ARG A 27 -3.44 -11.46 13.38
C ARG A 27 -3.70 -10.38 12.35
N MET A 28 -2.63 -9.66 12.01
CA MET A 28 -2.61 -8.63 10.99
C MET A 28 -1.33 -8.84 10.17
N GLU A 29 -1.47 -8.97 8.85
CA GLU A 29 -0.37 -9.34 7.96
C GLU A 29 -0.40 -8.51 6.68
N ILE A 30 0.77 -8.04 6.23
CA ILE A 30 0.92 -7.41 4.92
C ILE A 30 1.14 -8.53 3.89
N ILE A 31 0.26 -8.61 2.91
CA ILE A 31 0.36 -9.60 1.84
C ILE A 31 1.27 -9.04 0.75
N ALA A 32 2.41 -9.69 0.55
CA ALA A 32 3.35 -9.28 -0.49
C ALA A 32 2.70 -9.41 -1.88
N GLY A 33 2.85 -8.38 -2.74
CA GLY A 33 2.22 -8.35 -4.07
C GLY A 33 2.54 -9.56 -4.95
N ARG A 34 3.72 -10.17 -4.81
CA ARG A 34 4.10 -11.42 -5.50
C ARG A 34 3.22 -12.63 -5.14
N LEU A 35 2.59 -12.62 -3.96
CA LEU A 35 1.67 -13.66 -3.50
C LEU A 35 0.27 -13.48 -4.09
N LEU A 36 -0.06 -12.27 -4.55
CA LEU A 36 -1.28 -11.94 -5.29
C LEU A 36 -1.12 -12.35 -6.77
N ARG A 37 -0.87 -13.65 -7.02
CA ARG A 37 -0.69 -14.17 -8.39
C ARG A 37 -1.90 -13.77 -9.25
N ASN A 38 -1.63 -13.21 -10.43
CA ASN A 38 -2.59 -12.66 -11.41
C ASN A 38 -3.04 -11.21 -11.18
N GLN A 39 -2.47 -10.47 -10.23
CA GLN A 39 -2.62 -9.02 -10.22
C GLN A 39 -1.46 -8.36 -10.99
N PRO A 40 -1.72 -7.29 -11.77
CA PRO A 40 -0.63 -6.54 -12.37
C PRO A 40 0.35 -6.14 -11.26
N VAL A 41 1.65 -6.36 -11.50
CA VAL A 41 2.70 -5.92 -10.59
C VAL A 41 2.41 -4.45 -10.28
N HIS A 42 2.30 -4.10 -8.99
CA HIS A 42 2.03 -2.73 -8.58
C HIS A 42 3.05 -1.81 -9.26
N SER A 43 2.60 -1.10 -10.29
CA SER A 43 3.42 -0.11 -10.98
C SER A 43 3.69 1.02 -10.00
N PHE A 44 4.85 1.66 -10.11
CA PHE A 44 5.11 2.91 -9.37
C PHE A 44 4.06 3.98 -9.66
N ALA A 45 3.41 3.92 -10.82
CA ALA A 45 2.28 4.78 -11.15
C ALA A 45 1.04 4.51 -10.27
N SER A 46 0.85 3.31 -9.74
CA SER A 46 -0.33 2.97 -8.92
C SER A 46 -0.36 3.72 -7.58
N ASN A 47 -1.48 4.35 -7.27
CA ASN A 47 -1.78 4.96 -5.97
C ASN A 47 -2.45 3.97 -4.99
N SER A 48 -2.25 2.67 -5.20
CA SER A 48 -2.77 1.64 -4.33
C SER A 48 -1.90 1.48 -3.10
N SER A 49 -2.54 1.24 -1.95
CA SER A 49 -1.85 0.84 -0.74
C SER A 49 -1.42 -0.63 -0.78
N VAL A 50 -0.63 -1.02 0.22
CA VAL A 50 -0.37 -2.43 0.51
C VAL A 50 -1.67 -3.16 0.82
N VAL A 51 -1.73 -4.46 0.49
CA VAL A 51 -2.81 -5.33 0.93
C VAL A 51 -2.54 -5.80 2.35
N VAL A 52 -3.52 -5.65 3.23
CA VAL A 52 -3.46 -6.16 4.61
C VAL A 52 -4.57 -7.19 4.84
N GLU A 53 -4.20 -8.32 5.42
CA GLU A 53 -5.11 -9.36 5.90
C GLU A 53 -5.31 -9.23 7.41
N LEU A 54 -6.58 -9.20 7.83
CA LEU A 54 -6.99 -9.30 9.23
C LEU A 54 -7.60 -10.67 9.50
N LEU A 55 -7.12 -11.36 10.53
CA LEU A 55 -7.58 -12.68 10.93
C LEU A 55 -8.09 -12.71 12.38
N PRO A 56 -9.07 -13.57 12.69
CA PRO A 56 -9.74 -14.49 11.77
C PRO A 56 -10.65 -13.77 10.78
N ASN A 57 -10.66 -14.22 9.52
CA ASN A 57 -11.53 -13.63 8.49
C ASN A 57 -13.00 -13.80 8.89
N TYR A 58 -13.85 -12.87 8.46
CA TYR A 58 -15.27 -12.76 8.82
C TYR A 58 -15.54 -12.50 10.31
N LEU A 59 -14.52 -12.17 11.12
CA LEU A 59 -14.78 -11.76 12.49
C LEU A 59 -15.55 -10.44 12.51
N GLN A 60 -16.83 -10.51 12.85
CA GLN A 60 -17.70 -9.37 13.07
C GLN A 60 -17.41 -8.73 14.42
N LEU A 61 -17.19 -7.42 14.41
CA LEU A 61 -16.93 -6.62 15.59
C LEU A 61 -18.22 -5.96 16.07
N GLN A 62 -18.39 -5.85 17.39
CA GLN A 62 -19.48 -5.09 18.01
C GLN A 62 -19.29 -3.58 17.84
N ARG A 63 -18.05 -3.13 17.64
CA ARG A 63 -17.66 -1.75 17.38
C ARG A 63 -16.51 -1.74 16.38
N CYS A 64 -16.52 -0.79 15.46
CA CYS A 64 -15.50 -0.69 14.44
C CYS A 64 -14.09 -0.62 15.03
N ALA A 65 -13.15 -1.34 14.40
CA ALA A 65 -11.73 -1.15 14.60
C ALA A 65 -11.20 -0.09 13.65
N LEU A 66 -10.13 0.60 14.03
CA LEU A 66 -9.45 1.55 13.16
C LEU A 66 -8.23 0.87 12.53
N LEU A 67 -8.24 0.72 11.20
CA LEU A 67 -7.10 0.23 10.44
C LEU A 67 -6.45 1.40 9.71
N THR A 68 -5.21 1.73 10.07
CA THR A 68 -4.39 2.70 9.36
C THR A 68 -3.46 1.99 8.40
N LEU A 69 -3.54 2.38 7.13
CA LEU A 69 -2.70 1.90 6.02
C LEU A 69 -1.91 3.09 5.45
N PRO A 70 -0.58 3.01 5.34
CA PRO A 70 0.24 4.14 4.90
C PRO A 70 0.24 4.32 3.37
N HIS A 71 0.53 5.55 2.94
CA HIS A 71 0.90 5.85 1.56
C HIS A 71 2.11 6.77 1.49
N CYS A 72 2.67 6.91 0.28
CA CYS A 72 3.75 7.84 -0.02
C CYS A 72 3.30 9.05 -0.85
N LEU A 73 2.00 9.30 -0.98
CA LEU A 73 1.45 10.34 -1.83
C LEU A 73 1.51 11.72 -1.15
N LYS A 74 1.80 12.75 -1.92
CA LYS A 74 1.54 14.15 -1.57
C LYS A 74 0.21 14.54 -2.21
N LEU A 75 -0.75 14.95 -1.39
CA LEU A 75 -2.12 15.21 -1.83
C LEU A 75 -2.35 16.70 -2.10
N LYS A 76 -3.17 17.01 -3.10
CA LYS A 76 -3.70 18.35 -3.35
C LYS A 76 -4.73 18.70 -2.28
N THR A 77 -4.87 19.99 -1.98
CA THR A 77 -5.70 20.50 -0.87
C THR A 77 -7.22 20.43 -1.10
N THR A 78 -7.73 19.58 -2.01
CA THR A 78 -9.14 19.64 -2.43
C THR A 78 -9.84 18.29 -2.64
N SER A 79 -11.14 18.32 -2.31
CA SER A 79 -12.29 17.46 -2.69
C SER A 79 -12.54 16.13 -1.99
N HIS A 80 -13.84 15.84 -1.87
CA HIS A 80 -14.47 14.66 -1.28
C HIS A 80 -14.70 13.57 -2.34
N ASN A 81 -14.56 12.29 -1.94
CA ASN A 81 -14.62 11.06 -2.75
C ASN A 81 -13.42 10.80 -3.65
N VAL A 82 -12.29 10.52 -3.02
CA VAL A 82 -10.97 10.37 -3.65
C VAL A 82 -10.31 9.02 -3.36
N VAL A 83 -10.96 8.19 -2.56
CA VAL A 83 -10.44 6.91 -2.09
C VAL A 83 -11.45 5.83 -2.41
N LYS A 84 -11.02 4.80 -3.13
CA LYS A 84 -11.76 3.55 -3.30
C LYS A 84 -11.18 2.51 -2.35
N VAL A 85 -12.02 1.97 -1.48
CA VAL A 85 -11.63 0.90 -0.55
C VAL A 85 -12.09 -0.42 -1.12
N PHE A 86 -11.19 -1.39 -1.19
CA PHE A 86 -11.50 -2.74 -1.63
C PHE A 86 -11.33 -3.70 -0.48
N VAL A 87 -12.34 -4.54 -0.29
CA VAL A 87 -12.32 -5.62 0.70
C VAL A 87 -12.40 -6.96 0.00
N SER A 88 -11.85 -7.99 0.63
CA SER A 88 -12.05 -9.36 0.18
C SER A 88 -12.22 -10.28 1.37
N HIS A 89 -13.33 -10.98 1.38
CA HIS A 89 -13.51 -12.11 2.26
C HIS A 89 -13.19 -13.41 1.51
N HIS A 90 -12.59 -14.36 2.21
CA HIS A 90 -12.02 -15.54 1.58
C HIS A 90 -12.00 -16.69 2.59
N SER A 91 -12.08 -17.93 2.09
CA SER A 91 -11.75 -19.11 2.89
C SER A 91 -10.22 -19.25 2.94
N LYS A 92 -9.72 -20.03 3.91
CA LYS A 92 -8.29 -20.31 3.99
C LYS A 92 -7.80 -20.87 2.64
N ASP A 93 -6.71 -20.32 2.12
CA ASP A 93 -6.06 -20.71 0.86
C ASP A 93 -6.81 -20.36 -0.45
N SER A 94 -7.91 -19.59 -0.40
CA SER A 94 -8.57 -19.09 -1.62
C SER A 94 -7.97 -17.75 -2.10
N LYS A 95 -8.07 -17.48 -3.41
CA LYS A 95 -7.67 -16.19 -3.99
C LYS A 95 -8.60 -15.07 -3.50
N PRO A 96 -8.10 -13.82 -3.35
CA PRO A 96 -8.96 -12.69 -3.02
C PRO A 96 -9.93 -12.40 -4.18
N CYS A 97 -11.21 -12.29 -3.85
CA CYS A 97 -12.24 -11.68 -4.69
C CYS A 97 -12.52 -10.27 -4.16
N TRP A 98 -12.04 -9.25 -4.87
CA TRP A 98 -12.12 -7.87 -4.41
C TRP A 98 -13.48 -7.26 -4.73
N GLU A 99 -14.07 -6.61 -3.73
CA GLU A 99 -15.29 -5.84 -3.84
C GLU A 99 -15.02 -4.42 -3.33
N GLU A 100 -15.49 -3.41 -4.07
CA GLU A 100 -15.43 -2.04 -3.60
C GLU A 100 -16.44 -1.83 -2.47
N LYS A 101 -16.01 -1.22 -1.35
CA LYS A 101 -16.85 -0.92 -0.19
C LYS A 101 -17.04 0.61 -0.04
N PRO A 102 -18.01 1.21 -0.76
CA PRO A 102 -18.15 2.67 -0.85
C PRO A 102 -18.65 3.35 0.43
N GLN A 103 -19.27 2.61 1.34
CA GLN A 103 -19.90 3.15 2.56
C GLN A 103 -18.98 3.11 3.79
N LEU A 104 -17.67 2.91 3.60
CA LEU A 104 -16.75 2.82 4.73
C LEU A 104 -16.28 4.22 5.16
N ASP A 105 -16.45 4.54 6.45
CA ASP A 105 -15.89 5.77 7.01
C ASP A 105 -14.36 5.72 6.99
N TYR A 106 -13.74 6.81 6.51
CA TYR A 106 -12.29 6.94 6.48
C TYR A 106 -11.82 8.36 6.79
N GLN A 107 -10.56 8.45 7.24
CA GLN A 107 -9.81 9.69 7.36
C GLN A 107 -8.53 9.57 6.54
N LEU A 108 -8.34 10.47 5.59
CA LEU A 108 -7.14 10.56 4.76
C LEU A 108 -6.27 11.73 5.24
N ASP A 109 -4.99 11.49 5.46
CA ASP A 109 -3.99 12.51 5.79
C ASP A 109 -2.67 12.25 5.05
N ASP A 110 -1.66 13.11 5.25
CA ASP A 110 -0.36 12.99 4.57
C ASP A 110 0.40 11.69 4.87
N LYS A 111 0.03 10.96 5.93
CA LYS A 111 0.70 9.72 6.36
C LYS A 111 -0.01 8.48 5.83
N GLY A 112 -1.30 8.57 5.53
CA GLY A 112 -2.07 7.43 5.06
C GLY A 112 -3.57 7.58 5.23
N LEU A 113 -4.24 6.44 5.14
CA LEU A 113 -5.68 6.31 5.30
C LEU A 113 -6.01 5.52 6.56
N THR A 114 -6.87 6.06 7.42
CA THR A 114 -7.46 5.33 8.54
C THR A 114 -8.91 4.97 8.24
N LEU A 115 -9.17 3.67 8.19
CA LEU A 115 -10.46 3.04 7.86
C LEU A 115 -11.17 2.58 9.13
N GLN A 116 -12.51 2.73 9.18
CA GLN A 116 -13.33 2.09 10.20
C GLN A 116 -13.87 0.74 9.70
N LEU A 117 -13.38 -0.37 10.26
CA LEU A 117 -13.78 -1.72 9.86
C LEU A 117 -14.69 -2.37 10.90
N ASP A 118 -15.83 -2.87 10.45
CA ASP A 118 -16.78 -3.67 11.24
C ASP A 118 -16.47 -5.17 11.20
N THR A 119 -15.72 -5.63 10.20
CA THR A 119 -15.45 -7.04 9.95
C THR A 119 -14.02 -7.24 9.50
N PHE A 120 -13.34 -8.26 10.03
CA PHE A 120 -12.01 -8.63 9.57
C PHE A 120 -12.05 -9.31 8.20
N CYS A 121 -11.14 -8.89 7.33
CA CYS A 121 -11.01 -9.31 5.94
C CYS A 121 -9.66 -8.88 5.37
N TRP A 122 -9.45 -9.13 4.07
CA TRP A 122 -8.40 -8.45 3.33
C TRP A 122 -8.86 -7.06 2.94
N VAL A 123 -7.98 -6.08 3.05
CA VAL A 123 -8.27 -4.69 2.77
C VAL A 123 -7.11 -4.06 2.00
N LYS A 124 -7.46 -3.28 0.98
CA LYS A 124 -6.58 -2.29 0.35
C LYS A 124 -7.39 -1.06 -0.01
N TYR A 125 -6.72 0.02 -0.39
CA TYR A 125 -7.38 1.18 -0.99
C TYR A 125 -6.59 1.70 -2.18
N GLU A 126 -7.24 2.51 -2.99
CA GLU A 126 -6.68 3.22 -4.14
C GLU A 126 -7.10 4.69 -4.05
N ILE A 127 -6.14 5.60 -4.26
CA ILE A 127 -6.38 7.05 -4.29
C ILE A 127 -6.43 7.53 -5.74
N ASP A 128 -7.42 8.35 -6.06
CA ASP A 128 -7.57 8.95 -7.39
C ASP A 128 -6.39 9.86 -7.75
N ASP A 129 -5.86 9.70 -8.97
CA ASP A 129 -4.78 10.54 -9.51
C ASP A 129 -5.12 12.03 -9.52
N GLU A 130 -6.42 12.38 -9.61
CA GLU A 130 -6.87 13.77 -9.64
C GLU A 130 -6.38 14.57 -8.43
N ILE A 131 -6.24 13.93 -7.26
CA ILE A 131 -5.80 14.58 -6.02
C ILE A 131 -4.37 14.28 -5.64
N VAL A 132 -3.63 13.53 -6.45
CA VAL A 132 -2.21 13.28 -6.20
C VAL A 132 -1.39 14.38 -6.87
N GLU A 133 -0.58 15.07 -6.08
CA GLU A 133 0.38 16.06 -6.58
C GLU A 133 1.71 15.39 -6.93
N ALA A 134 2.19 14.50 -6.05
CA ALA A 134 3.47 13.83 -6.21
C ALA A 134 3.55 12.54 -5.38
N LYS A 135 4.62 11.76 -5.58
CA LYS A 135 4.98 10.61 -4.74
C LYS A 135 6.33 10.81 -4.09
N LYS A 136 6.43 10.51 -2.80
CA LYS A 136 7.69 10.45 -2.06
C LYS A 136 8.32 9.08 -2.26
N ILE A 137 9.39 9.00 -3.04
CA ILE A 137 10.11 7.75 -3.33
C ILE A 137 11.44 7.78 -2.59
N GLN A 138 11.75 6.70 -1.87
CA GLN A 138 13.06 6.49 -1.26
C GLN A 138 13.82 5.45 -2.07
N VAL A 139 15.00 5.81 -2.59
CA VAL A 139 15.85 4.93 -3.38
C VAL A 139 17.11 4.62 -2.58
N PHE A 140 17.46 3.34 -2.54
CA PHE A 140 18.70 2.86 -1.94
C PHE A 140 19.57 2.27 -3.04
N ALA A 141 20.81 2.72 -3.13
CA ALA A 141 21.82 2.12 -3.97
C ALA A 141 22.78 1.32 -3.08
N ALA A 142 23.01 0.06 -3.43
CA ALA A 142 24.00 -0.78 -2.78
C ALA A 142 25.14 -1.04 -3.77
N ARG A 143 26.38 -0.75 -3.36
CA ARG A 143 27.58 -1.06 -4.13
C ARG A 143 28.40 -2.08 -3.35
N PRO A 144 28.65 -3.30 -3.89
CA PRO A 144 29.64 -4.18 -3.30
C PRO A 144 31.04 -3.57 -3.55
N ASN A 145 31.82 -3.43 -2.48
CA ASN A 145 33.22 -2.95 -2.46
C ASN A 145 33.41 -1.46 -2.81
N ILE A 146 33.19 -0.58 -1.84
CA ILE A 146 33.69 0.80 -1.87
C ILE A 146 35.13 0.78 -1.37
N SER A 147 36.10 1.09 -2.23
CA SER A 147 37.41 1.58 -1.77
C SER A 147 37.24 3.05 -1.37
N GLN A 148 37.99 3.50 -0.37
CA GLN A 148 37.91 4.86 0.17
C GLN A 148 38.30 5.96 -0.85
N GLU A 149 38.84 5.56 -2.01
CA GLU A 149 39.34 6.44 -3.08
C GLU A 149 38.27 6.77 -4.15
N ASP A 150 37.12 6.08 -4.16
CA ASP A 150 36.02 6.36 -5.09
C ASP A 150 35.14 7.51 -4.56
N GLU A 151 35.58 8.77 -4.73
CA GLU A 151 34.88 9.95 -4.17
C GLU A 151 33.52 10.25 -4.82
N ILE A 152 33.27 9.82 -6.07
CA ILE A 152 32.05 10.20 -6.81
C ILE A 152 31.47 9.00 -7.55
N THR A 153 30.35 8.47 -7.06
CA THR A 153 29.54 7.49 -7.81
C THR A 153 28.36 8.21 -8.46
N LYS A 154 28.31 8.21 -9.80
CA LYS A 154 27.18 8.75 -10.56
C LYS A 154 26.01 7.77 -10.47
N ILE A 155 24.95 8.15 -9.75
CA ILE A 155 23.69 7.41 -9.74
C ILE A 155 22.74 8.14 -10.70
N GLU A 156 22.45 7.52 -11.84
CA GLU A 156 21.44 8.03 -12.76
C GLU A 156 20.05 7.55 -12.29
N LEU A 157 19.30 8.46 -11.68
CA LEU A 157 17.91 8.24 -11.29
C LEU A 157 17.01 8.89 -12.35
N GLY A 158 16.60 8.11 -13.34
CA GLY A 158 15.59 8.52 -14.32
C GLY A 158 14.19 8.03 -13.93
N TYR A 159 13.20 8.91 -13.94
CA TYR A 159 11.82 8.52 -14.23
C TYR A 159 11.68 8.67 -15.75
N HIS A 160 11.52 7.57 -16.47
CA HIS A 160 11.26 7.58 -17.91
C HIS A 160 9.76 7.31 -18.16
N PRO A 161 8.90 8.35 -18.12
CA PRO A 161 7.58 8.27 -18.73
C PRO A 161 7.82 8.31 -20.23
N ASP A 162 7.78 7.15 -20.89
CA ASP A 162 7.91 6.97 -22.33
C ASP A 162 9.12 7.69 -22.95
N LEU A 163 10.25 6.99 -23.16
CA LEU A 163 11.23 7.51 -24.12
C LEU A 163 10.79 7.15 -25.53
N PRO A 164 10.65 8.20 -26.35
CA PRO A 164 10.99 8.18 -27.73
C PRO A 164 12.03 7.14 -28.06
N GLY A 165 11.63 5.99 -28.58
CA GLY A 165 12.08 5.35 -29.80
C GLY A 165 11.41 6.09 -30.97
N ALA A 166 11.54 7.40 -31.14
CA ALA A 166 12.79 8.19 -31.03
C ALA A 166 14.05 7.31 -30.89
N GLY A 167 14.35 6.60 -31.98
CA GLY A 167 15.36 5.55 -31.98
C GLY A 167 16.81 6.03 -31.85
N GLU A 168 17.74 5.16 -32.19
CA GLU A 168 18.60 5.52 -33.33
C GLU A 168 19.84 6.40 -33.13
N VAL A 169 20.49 6.50 -31.96
CA VAL A 169 21.72 7.33 -31.88
C VAL A 169 22.93 6.53 -32.37
N ASN A 170 23.23 6.67 -33.66
CA ASN A 170 24.50 6.25 -34.24
C ASN A 170 25.59 7.27 -33.88
N ALA A 171 26.56 6.87 -33.06
CA ALA A 171 27.76 7.65 -32.81
C ALA A 171 28.85 7.26 -33.82
N VAL A 172 29.29 8.23 -34.63
CA VAL A 172 30.53 8.13 -35.43
C VAL A 172 31.70 8.49 -34.53
N ILE A 173 32.65 7.57 -34.39
CA ILE A 173 33.94 7.83 -33.74
C ILE A 173 34.86 8.40 -34.83
N LEU A 174 35.26 9.67 -34.69
CA LEU A 174 36.37 10.23 -35.46
C LEU A 174 37.68 9.91 -34.74
N SER A 175 38.57 9.21 -35.45
CA SER A 175 39.97 8.96 -35.09
C SER A 175 40.82 10.22 -35.22
#